data_AF-A0A916EQL7-F1
#
_entry.id   AF-A0A916EQL7-F1
#
_cell.length_a   1.000
_cell.length_b   1.000
_cell.length_c   1.000
_cell.angle_alpha   90.00
_cell.angle_beta   90.00
_cell.angle_gamma   90.00
#
_symmetry.space_group_name_H-M   'P 1'
#
loop_
_entity.id
_entity.type
_entity.pdbx_description
1 polymer ?
#
loop_
_entity_poly.entity_id
_entity_poly.type
_entity_poly.pdbx_seq_one_letter_code
_entity_poly.pdbx_strand_id
1 'polypeptide(L)'
;MNVARTQSGFTLIELMIVAAIVGLLSSVALPSYQGYVSRARVSEGLVLAAPARALVVENAMFGKVLNSGWTSPAATAHVASITVDEARGQITITYTAAVAPAGANTLILAPRIGAANGPRLIGTSTDSTPPQGTLVWNCNSADQNPLTHHGTLGTLKGKLSPANCRN
;
A
#
# COMPACT_ATOMS: atom_id res chain seq x y z
N MET A 1 44.91 -48.78 -2.10
CA MET A 1 45.46 -47.75 -1.18
C MET A 1 44.32 -46.83 -0.80
N ASN A 2 43.79 -46.96 0.42
CA ASN A 2 42.75 -46.05 0.92
C ASN A 2 43.43 -44.77 1.40
N VAL A 3 43.31 -43.70 0.61
CA VAL A 3 43.72 -42.35 1.03
C VAL A 3 42.71 -41.87 2.07
N ALA A 4 43.08 -41.90 3.34
CA ALA A 4 42.32 -41.24 4.40
C ALA A 4 42.37 -39.73 4.14
N ARG A 5 41.23 -39.13 3.78
CA ARG A 5 41.14 -37.67 3.66
C ARG A 5 41.24 -37.07 5.06
N THR A 6 42.29 -36.31 5.33
CA THR A 6 42.38 -35.43 6.50
C THR A 6 41.26 -34.40 6.42
N GLN A 7 40.27 -34.51 7.31
CA GLN A 7 39.19 -33.55 7.39
C GLN A 7 39.72 -32.26 8.03
N SER A 8 40.02 -31.25 7.21
CA SER A 8 40.35 -29.91 7.68
C SER A 8 39.08 -29.23 8.17
N GLY A 9 38.91 -29.12 9.49
CA GLY A 9 37.82 -28.36 10.10
C GLY A 9 38.11 -26.85 10.08
N PHE A 10 37.04 -26.04 10.13
CA PHE A 10 37.13 -24.60 10.37
C PHE A 10 37.60 -24.34 11.81
N THR A 11 38.47 -23.36 12.03
CA THR A 11 38.86 -22.97 13.38
C THR A 11 37.75 -22.15 14.06
N LEU A 12 37.68 -22.23 15.39
CA LEU A 12 36.71 -21.46 16.17
C LEU A 12 36.91 -19.95 15.98
N ILE A 13 38.17 -19.51 15.85
CA ILE A 13 38.50 -18.11 15.61
C ILE A 13 38.07 -17.63 14.22
N GLU A 14 38.22 -18.45 13.18
CA GLU A 14 37.71 -18.12 11.84
C GLU A 14 36.18 -17.96 11.86
N LEU A 15 35.47 -18.86 12.54
CA LEU A 15 34.02 -18.79 12.64
C LEU A 15 33.56 -17.54 13.40
N MET A 16 34.26 -17.17 14.49
CA MET A 16 33.97 -15.95 15.24
C MET A 16 34.16 -14.67 14.42
N ILE A 17 35.23 -14.58 13.62
CA ILE A 17 35.48 -13.42 12.76
C ILE A 17 34.39 -13.33 11.67
N VAL A 18 34.04 -14.45 11.05
CA VAL A 18 32.97 -14.50 10.03
C VAL A 18 31.63 -14.07 10.65
N ALA A 19 31.30 -14.57 11.83
CA ALA A 19 30.08 -14.17 12.54
C ALA A 19 30.06 -12.67 12.87
N ALA A 20 31.20 -12.09 13.27
CA ALA A 20 31.31 -10.66 13.54
C ALA A 20 31.07 -9.80 12.28
N ILE A 21 31.64 -10.19 11.14
CA ILE A 21 31.45 -9.48 9.86
C ILE A 21 30.00 -9.59 9.39
N VAL A 22 29.40 -10.78 9.44
CA VAL A 22 27.99 -10.99 9.08
C VAL A 22 27.06 -10.21 10.00
N GLY A 23 27.36 -10.14 11.30
CA GLY A 23 26.63 -9.31 12.26
C GLY A 23 26.62 -7.83 11.87
N LEU A 24 27.78 -7.28 11.51
CA LEU A 24 27.89 -5.89 11.07
C LEU A 24 27.09 -5.62 9.79
N LEU A 25 27.24 -6.46 8.76
CA LEU A 25 26.52 -6.30 7.49
C LEU A 25 25.00 -6.47 7.66
N SER A 26 24.56 -7.43 8.48
CA SER A 26 23.13 -7.72 8.67
C SER A 26 22.39 -6.59 9.38
N SER A 27 23.06 -5.84 10.26
CA SER A 27 22.49 -4.69 10.97
C SER A 27 21.96 -3.59 10.04
N VAL A 28 22.59 -3.42 8.87
CA VAL A 28 22.19 -2.44 7.85
C VAL A 28 21.32 -3.09 6.77
N ALA A 29 21.63 -4.33 6.39
CA ALA A 29 20.94 -5.03 5.31
C ALA A 29 19.51 -5.43 5.69
N LEU A 30 19.28 -5.94 6.90
CA LEU A 30 17.97 -6.45 7.32
C LEU A 30 16.88 -5.36 7.36
N PRO A 31 17.10 -4.17 7.97
CA PRO A 31 16.09 -3.12 7.97
C PRO A 31 15.74 -2.64 6.54
N SER A 32 16.73 -2.58 5.65
CA SER A 32 16.52 -2.23 4.24
C SER A 32 15.69 -3.28 3.50
N TYR A 33 16.02 -4.57 3.69
CA TYR A 33 15.29 -5.68 3.08
C TYR A 33 13.84 -5.76 3.55
N GLN A 34 13.59 -5.57 4.85
CA GLN A 34 12.23 -5.52 5.40
C GLN A 34 11.39 -4.42 4.73
N GLY A 35 11.97 -3.24 4.47
CA GLY A 35 11.29 -2.17 3.73
C GLY A 35 10.93 -2.56 2.29
N TYR A 36 11.77 -3.34 1.60
CA TYR A 36 11.47 -3.86 0.26
C TYR A 36 10.30 -4.86 0.31
N VAL A 37 10.33 -5.80 1.26
CA VAL A 37 9.25 -6.78 1.43
C VAL A 37 7.93 -6.10 1.77
N SER A 38 7.93 -5.11 2.69
CA SER A 38 6.72 -4.33 3.00
C SER A 38 6.17 -3.60 1.77
N ARG A 39 7.01 -3.00 0.92
CA ARG A 39 6.56 -2.38 -0.35
C ARG A 39 5.91 -3.37 -1.30
N ALA A 40 6.47 -4.58 -1.40
CA ALA A 40 5.87 -5.64 -2.22
C ALA A 40 4.47 -5.99 -1.69
N ARG A 41 4.32 -6.13 -0.37
CA ARG A 41 3.02 -6.40 0.28
C ARG A 41 2.00 -5.27 0.08
N VAL A 42 2.42 -4.02 0.01
CA VAL A 42 1.52 -2.89 -0.29
C VAL A 42 0.88 -3.00 -1.67
N SER A 43 1.58 -3.61 -2.63
CA SER A 43 1.04 -3.81 -3.98
C SER A 43 -0.14 -4.80 -4.00
N GLU A 44 -0.18 -5.75 -3.07
CA GLU A 44 -1.33 -6.66 -2.88
C GLU A 44 -2.62 -5.88 -2.57
N GLY A 45 -2.54 -4.90 -1.67
CA GLY A 45 -3.68 -4.07 -1.31
C GLY A 45 -4.21 -3.24 -2.47
N LEU A 46 -3.33 -2.75 -3.35
CA LEU A 46 -3.75 -2.05 -4.57
C LEU A 46 -4.49 -2.96 -5.55
N VAL A 47 -4.07 -4.22 -5.68
CA VAL A 47 -4.76 -5.21 -6.52
C VAL A 47 -6.12 -5.57 -5.92
N LEU A 48 -6.18 -5.81 -4.60
CA LEU A 48 -7.43 -6.10 -3.89
C LEU A 48 -8.42 -4.91 -3.91
N ALA A 49 -7.92 -3.68 -4.06
CA ALA A 49 -8.75 -2.47 -4.18
C ALA A 49 -9.25 -2.19 -5.61
N ALA A 50 -8.78 -2.92 -6.62
CA ALA A 50 -9.24 -2.76 -8.01
C ALA A 50 -10.77 -2.89 -8.19
N PRO A 51 -11.46 -3.90 -7.62
CA PRO A 51 -12.92 -3.99 -7.73
C PRO A 51 -13.64 -2.82 -7.05
N ALA A 52 -13.09 -2.26 -5.96
CA ALA A 52 -13.66 -1.06 -5.34
C ALA A 52 -13.61 0.14 -6.29
N ARG A 53 -12.52 0.31 -7.06
CA ARG A 53 -12.40 1.38 -8.06
C ARG A 53 -13.46 1.24 -9.15
N ALA A 54 -13.62 0.02 -9.68
CA ALA A 54 -14.61 -0.25 -10.72
C ALA A 54 -16.03 0.08 -10.21
N LEU A 55 -16.37 -0.37 -9.01
CA LEU A 55 -17.66 -0.11 -8.38
C LEU A 55 -17.92 1.40 -8.16
N VAL A 56 -16.92 2.15 -7.70
CA VAL A 56 -17.04 3.62 -7.55
C VAL A 56 -17.28 4.29 -8.90
N VAL A 57 -16.57 3.85 -9.97
CA VAL A 57 -16.76 4.38 -11.32
C VAL A 57 -18.18 4.12 -11.81
N GLU A 58 -18.67 2.89 -11.68
CA GLU A 58 -20.02 2.51 -12.10
C GLU A 58 -21.08 3.30 -11.32
N ASN A 59 -21.00 3.31 -9.98
CA ASN A 59 -21.96 4.02 -9.15
C ASN A 59 -21.96 5.53 -9.43
N ALA A 60 -20.79 6.14 -9.64
CA ALA A 60 -20.68 7.54 -10.01
C ALA A 60 -21.38 7.83 -11.35
N MET A 61 -21.19 6.97 -12.36
CA MET A 61 -21.82 7.14 -13.67
C MET A 61 -23.34 7.03 -13.63
N PHE A 62 -23.87 6.15 -12.78
CA PHE A 62 -25.30 5.97 -12.60
C PHE A 62 -25.93 6.90 -11.54
N GLY A 63 -25.16 7.82 -10.95
CA GLY A 63 -25.64 8.73 -9.92
C GLY A 63 -26.07 8.05 -8.62
N LYS A 64 -25.55 6.85 -8.33
CA LYS A 64 -25.81 6.09 -7.10
C LYS A 64 -24.84 6.49 -5.98
N VAL A 65 -25.17 6.13 -4.74
CA VAL A 65 -24.23 6.19 -3.61
C VAL A 65 -22.94 5.45 -3.98
N LEU A 66 -21.78 6.05 -3.74
CA LEU A 66 -20.52 5.61 -4.36
C LEU A 66 -20.03 4.26 -3.84
N ASN A 67 -20.42 3.85 -2.63
CA ASN A 67 -20.12 2.55 -2.05
C ASN A 67 -21.28 1.54 -2.18
N SER A 68 -22.34 1.86 -2.92
CA SER A 68 -23.51 0.98 -3.05
C SER A 68 -23.11 -0.38 -3.61
N GLY A 69 -23.47 -1.45 -2.91
CA GLY A 69 -23.11 -2.83 -3.27
C GLY A 69 -21.66 -3.22 -2.95
N TRP A 70 -20.86 -2.33 -2.33
CA TRP A 70 -19.50 -2.68 -1.92
C TRP A 70 -19.54 -3.68 -0.77
N THR A 71 -18.82 -4.78 -0.94
CA THR A 71 -18.53 -5.73 0.13
C THR A 71 -17.01 -5.82 0.24
N SER A 72 -16.46 -5.48 1.40
CA SER A 72 -15.01 -5.59 1.61
C SER A 72 -14.58 -7.05 1.39
N PRO A 73 -13.48 -7.30 0.68
CA PRO A 73 -12.90 -8.63 0.62
C PRO A 73 -12.50 -9.10 2.02
N ALA A 74 -12.40 -10.44 2.17
CA ALA A 74 -11.87 -11.03 3.39
C ALA A 74 -10.44 -10.53 3.65
N ALA A 75 -10.10 -10.34 4.92
CA ALA A 75 -8.76 -9.96 5.32
C ALA A 75 -7.73 -11.00 4.87
N THR A 76 -6.58 -10.52 4.43
CA THR A 76 -5.41 -11.35 4.11
C THR A 76 -4.34 -11.19 5.19
N ALA A 77 -3.21 -11.87 5.03
CA ALA A 77 -2.07 -11.68 5.93
C ALA A 77 -1.50 -10.25 5.90
N HIS A 78 -1.80 -9.47 4.84
CA HIS A 78 -1.18 -8.16 4.60
C HIS A 78 -2.21 -7.02 4.52
N VAL A 79 -3.47 -7.33 4.19
CA VAL A 79 -4.57 -6.36 4.12
C VAL A 79 -5.62 -6.71 5.16
N ALA A 80 -5.88 -5.77 6.07
CA ALA A 80 -6.89 -5.93 7.12
C ALA A 80 -8.30 -5.62 6.62
N SER A 81 -8.47 -4.55 5.82
CA SER A 81 -9.78 -4.15 5.30
C SER A 81 -9.65 -3.18 4.12
N ILE A 82 -10.70 -3.11 3.30
CA ILE A 82 -10.86 -2.10 2.26
C ILE A 82 -12.25 -1.47 2.39
N THR A 83 -12.29 -0.16 2.65
CA THR A 83 -13.54 0.60 2.78
C THR A 83 -13.67 1.62 1.68
N VAL A 84 -14.91 1.94 1.31
CA VAL A 84 -15.25 2.95 0.31
C VAL A 84 -16.15 4.00 0.95
N ASP A 85 -15.73 5.25 0.89
CA ASP A 85 -16.51 6.40 1.35
C ASP A 85 -17.72 6.64 0.43
N GLU A 86 -18.91 6.71 1.02
CA GLU A 86 -20.18 6.83 0.29
C GLU A 86 -20.34 8.14 -0.49
N ALA A 87 -19.75 9.23 0.02
CA ALA A 87 -19.94 10.58 -0.50
C ALA A 87 -18.81 11.03 -1.44
N ARG A 88 -17.60 10.46 -1.31
CA ARG A 88 -16.41 10.88 -2.07
C ARG A 88 -15.80 9.74 -2.88
N GLY A 89 -16.24 8.50 -2.71
CA GLY A 89 -15.69 7.33 -3.40
C GLY A 89 -14.22 7.09 -3.04
N GLN A 90 -13.75 7.65 -1.93
CA GLN A 90 -12.39 7.42 -1.44
C GLN A 90 -12.27 5.99 -0.93
N ILE A 91 -11.29 5.27 -1.44
CA ILE A 91 -11.02 3.90 -1.04
C ILE A 91 -9.89 3.93 -0.02
N THR A 92 -10.15 3.45 1.19
CA THR A 92 -9.14 3.32 2.23
C THR A 92 -8.71 1.87 2.33
N ILE A 93 -7.45 1.60 2.03
CA ILE A 93 -6.82 0.30 2.24
C ILE A 93 -6.13 0.35 3.59
N THR A 94 -6.50 -0.56 4.48
CA THR A 94 -5.85 -0.73 5.79
C THR A 94 -5.00 -1.99 5.76
N TYR A 95 -3.69 -1.85 5.95
CA TYR A 95 -2.76 -2.97 6.00
C TYR A 95 -2.62 -3.54 7.41
N THR A 96 -2.11 -4.76 7.53
CA THR A 96 -1.81 -5.39 8.82
C THR A 96 -0.45 -4.91 9.37
N ALA A 97 -0.14 -5.28 10.61
CA ALA A 97 1.17 -5.03 11.23
C ALA A 97 2.35 -5.68 10.47
N ALA A 98 2.10 -6.64 9.58
CA ALA A 98 3.11 -7.24 8.71
C ALA A 98 3.64 -6.25 7.66
N VAL A 99 2.92 -5.16 7.38
CA VAL A 99 3.33 -4.12 6.42
C VAL A 99 3.87 -2.90 7.15
N ALA A 100 3.10 -2.36 8.10
CA ALA A 100 3.45 -1.19 8.88
C ALA A 100 2.71 -1.19 10.24
N PRO A 101 3.24 -0.51 11.27
CA PRO A 101 2.58 -0.41 12.57
C PRO A 101 1.18 0.19 12.48
N ALA A 102 0.31 -0.18 13.43
CA ALA A 102 -1.03 0.40 13.54
C ALA A 102 -0.95 1.93 13.66
N GLY A 103 -1.84 2.62 12.95
CA GLY A 103 -1.82 4.09 12.86
C GLY A 103 -0.88 4.64 11.80
N ALA A 104 -0.02 3.82 11.18
CA ALA A 104 0.87 4.16 10.06
C ALA A 104 0.70 3.20 8.87
N ASN A 105 -0.50 2.65 8.70
CA ASN A 105 -0.80 1.48 7.87
C ASN A 105 -1.98 1.70 6.91
N THR A 106 -2.36 2.94 6.59
CA THR A 106 -3.43 3.20 5.62
C THR A 106 -2.93 3.88 4.35
N LEU A 107 -3.47 3.44 3.21
CA LEU A 107 -3.25 4.07 1.90
C LEU A 107 -4.60 4.44 1.30
N ILE A 108 -4.73 5.69 0.83
CA ILE A 108 -6.00 6.21 0.34
C ILE A 108 -5.95 6.37 -1.17
N LEU A 109 -6.97 5.89 -1.87
CA LEU A 109 -7.17 6.10 -3.29
C LEU A 109 -8.35 7.05 -3.47
N ALA A 110 -8.12 8.20 -4.09
CA ALA A 110 -9.12 9.24 -4.23
C ALA A 110 -9.44 9.51 -5.71
N PRO A 111 -10.71 9.38 -6.14
CA PRO A 111 -11.11 9.70 -7.50
C PRO A 111 -11.18 11.22 -7.71
N ARG A 112 -10.79 11.66 -8.90
CA ARG A 112 -10.86 13.04 -9.41
C ARG A 112 -11.44 13.08 -10.81
N ILE A 113 -12.06 14.19 -11.16
CA ILE A 113 -12.72 14.33 -12.45
C ILE A 113 -11.78 15.02 -13.45
N GLY A 114 -11.55 14.38 -14.59
CA GLY A 114 -10.82 14.91 -15.76
C GLY A 114 -9.30 14.95 -15.63
N ALA A 115 -8.75 15.27 -14.46
CA ALA A 115 -7.31 15.36 -14.22
C ALA A 115 -6.96 15.00 -12.77
N ALA A 116 -5.67 14.71 -12.51
CA ALA A 116 -5.18 14.43 -11.16
C ALA A 116 -5.50 15.58 -10.18
N ASN A 117 -5.41 16.83 -10.63
CA ASN A 117 -5.70 18.01 -9.80
C ASN A 117 -7.15 18.51 -9.98
N GLY A 118 -7.99 17.72 -10.65
CA GLY A 118 -9.36 18.08 -10.95
C GLY A 118 -10.27 18.14 -9.73
N PRO A 119 -11.54 18.53 -9.93
CA PRO A 119 -12.54 18.51 -8.88
C PRO A 119 -12.64 17.14 -8.21
N ARG A 120 -12.98 17.14 -6.92
CA ARG A 120 -13.31 15.91 -6.20
C ARG A 120 -14.59 15.33 -6.79
N LEU A 121 -14.69 14.00 -6.80
CA LEU A 121 -15.98 13.35 -6.96
C LEU A 121 -16.90 13.74 -5.78
N ILE A 122 -18.16 14.06 -6.06
CA ILE A 122 -19.13 14.52 -5.08
C ILE A 122 -20.35 13.62 -5.14
N GLY A 123 -20.75 13.11 -3.99
CA GLY A 123 -22.01 12.48 -3.72
C GLY A 123 -22.43 12.69 -2.27
N THR A 124 -23.49 12.00 -1.90
CA THR A 124 -24.13 12.01 -0.60
C THR A 124 -24.35 10.57 -0.14
N SER A 125 -24.96 10.37 1.03
CA SER A 125 -25.38 9.04 1.50
C SER A 125 -26.55 8.45 0.71
N THR A 126 -27.14 9.21 -0.24
CA THR A 126 -28.31 8.79 -1.02
C THR A 126 -28.08 8.73 -2.53
N ASP A 127 -27.17 9.55 -3.06
CA ASP A 127 -26.91 9.68 -4.50
C ASP A 127 -25.51 10.22 -4.79
N SER A 128 -25.13 10.29 -6.06
CA SER A 128 -23.94 11.02 -6.50
C SER A 128 -24.22 11.83 -7.75
N THR A 129 -23.45 12.89 -7.97
CA THR A 129 -23.56 13.69 -9.20
C THR A 129 -22.71 13.02 -10.27
N PRO A 130 -23.29 12.60 -11.41
CA PRO A 130 -22.51 11.99 -12.48
C PRO A 130 -21.38 12.91 -12.96
N PRO A 131 -20.12 12.45 -12.97
CA PRO A 131 -19.00 13.29 -13.33
C PRO A 131 -18.98 13.59 -14.83
N GLN A 132 -18.75 14.86 -15.17
CA GLN A 132 -18.59 15.34 -16.54
C GLN A 132 -17.13 15.15 -16.99
N GLY A 133 -16.68 13.89 -17.08
CA GLY A 133 -15.33 13.52 -17.48
C GLY A 133 -14.84 12.22 -16.87
N THR A 134 -13.68 11.75 -17.32
CA THR A 134 -13.07 10.50 -16.84
C THR A 134 -12.62 10.62 -15.39
N LEU A 135 -12.78 9.55 -14.62
CA LEU A 135 -12.20 9.47 -13.28
C LEU A 135 -10.71 9.15 -13.32
N VAL A 136 -9.90 10.04 -12.74
CA VAL A 136 -8.47 9.89 -12.51
C VAL A 136 -8.25 9.52 -11.04
N TRP A 137 -7.42 8.53 -10.78
CA TRP A 137 -7.20 8.00 -9.43
C TRP A 137 -5.87 8.48 -8.85
N ASN A 138 -5.96 9.25 -7.78
CA ASN A 138 -4.79 9.64 -7.01
C ASN A 138 -4.56 8.67 -5.85
N CYS A 139 -3.30 8.44 -5.53
CA CYS A 139 -2.90 7.57 -4.44
C CYS A 139 -2.18 8.39 -3.37
N ASN A 140 -2.76 8.50 -2.19
CA ASN A 140 -2.27 9.36 -1.12
C ASN A 140 -1.69 8.52 0.02
N SER A 141 -0.38 8.65 0.23
CA SER A 141 0.35 8.18 1.42
C SER A 141 0.52 9.31 2.45
N ALA A 142 1.14 9.04 3.61
CA ALA A 142 1.33 10.02 4.68
C ALA A 142 2.23 11.20 4.29
N ASP A 143 3.23 10.93 3.44
CA ASP A 143 4.29 11.88 3.13
C ASP A 143 4.05 12.58 1.77
N GLN A 144 2.81 12.57 1.27
CA GLN A 144 2.46 13.26 0.02
C GLN A 144 2.67 14.77 0.17
N ASN A 145 3.15 15.42 -0.88
CA ASN A 145 3.36 16.86 -0.84
C ASN A 145 2.00 17.58 -0.69
N PRO A 146 1.84 18.48 0.29
CA PRO A 146 0.59 19.21 0.53
C PRO A 146 0.07 19.99 -0.68
N LEU A 147 0.93 20.32 -1.65
CA LEU A 147 0.55 21.05 -2.87
C LEU A 147 0.04 20.13 -4.00
N THR A 148 0.33 18.83 -3.93
CA THR A 148 -0.04 17.81 -4.94
C THR A 148 -0.96 16.73 -4.36
N HIS A 149 -1.15 16.69 -3.05
CA HIS A 149 -2.06 15.73 -2.44
C HIS A 149 -3.51 16.09 -2.79
N HIS A 150 -4.24 15.09 -3.23
CA HIS A 150 -5.58 15.29 -3.75
C HIS A 150 -6.56 14.38 -3.03
N GLY A 151 -6.80 14.66 -1.76
CA GLY A 151 -7.77 13.89 -0.99
C GLY A 151 -7.57 14.06 0.50
N THR A 152 -7.95 13.02 1.22
CA THR A 152 -7.48 12.76 2.59
C THR A 152 -6.15 12.03 2.46
N LEU A 153 -5.19 12.33 3.34
CA LEU A 153 -3.91 11.60 3.38
C LEU A 153 -4.09 10.25 4.07
N GLY A 154 -3.44 9.22 3.54
CA GLY A 154 -3.24 7.98 4.27
C GLY A 154 -2.20 8.17 5.40
N THR A 155 -1.96 7.12 6.17
CA THR A 155 -0.95 7.13 7.24
C THR A 155 0.27 6.26 6.93
N LEU A 156 0.23 5.49 5.84
CA LEU A 156 1.37 4.72 5.36
C LEU A 156 2.49 5.65 4.89
N LYS A 157 3.72 5.46 5.41
CA LYS A 157 4.88 6.27 4.99
C LYS A 157 5.12 6.14 3.49
N GLY A 158 5.48 7.25 2.85
CA GLY A 158 5.79 7.32 1.42
C GLY A 158 6.88 6.32 1.03
N LYS A 159 7.91 6.14 1.86
CA LYS A 159 8.98 5.15 1.60
C LYS A 159 8.49 3.70 1.44
N LEU A 160 7.36 3.36 2.05
CA LEU A 160 6.71 2.04 1.96
C LEU A 160 5.64 1.99 0.86
N SER A 161 5.30 3.14 0.28
CA SER A 161 4.28 3.26 -0.74
C SER A 161 4.86 3.11 -2.15
N PRO A 162 4.08 2.64 -3.14
CA PRO A 162 4.46 2.62 -4.55
C PRO A 162 4.82 4.02 -5.07
N ALA A 163 5.55 4.09 -6.20
CA ALA A 163 6.04 5.37 -6.73
C ALA A 163 4.90 6.36 -7.05
N ASN A 164 3.79 5.84 -7.58
CA ASN A 164 2.59 6.62 -7.88
C ASN A 164 1.82 7.11 -6.63
N CYS A 165 2.26 6.72 -5.43
CA CYS A 165 1.68 7.11 -4.16
C CYS A 165 2.63 7.98 -3.30
N ARG A 166 3.81 8.32 -3.84
CA ARG A 166 4.89 9.00 -3.12
C ARG A 166 5.01 10.49 -3.38
N ASN A 167 4.47 10.98 -4.50
CA ASN A 167 4.58 12.37 -4.94
C ASN A 167 3.26 13.10 -4.83
#